data_AF-A0A432F8R6-F1
#
_entry.id   AF-A0A432F8R6-F1
#
_cell.length_a   1.000
_cell.length_b   1.000
_cell.length_c   1.000
_cell.angle_alpha   90.00
_cell.angle_beta   90.00
_cell.angle_gamma   90.00
#
_symmetry.space_group_name_H-M   'P 1'
#
loop_
_entity.id
_entity.type
_entity.pdbx_description
1 polymer ?
#
loop_
_entity_poly.entity_id
_entity_poly.type
_entity_poly.pdbx_seq_one_letter_code
_entity_poly.pdbx_strand_id
1 'polypeptide(L)' 'SDALFNLGTAVAAVQCLANDIYITMNGKVFKWDQVEKNRSEGVFESA' A
#
# COMPACT_ATOMS: atom_id res chain seq x y z
N SER A 1 2.21 7.60 14.07
CA SER A 1 0.85 7.50 13.50
C SER A 1 1.01 7.85 12.05
N ASP A 2 0.90 6.83 11.19
CA ASP A 2 1.44 6.92 9.84
C ASP A 2 0.30 7.13 8.82
N ALA A 3 -0.89 7.45 9.34
CA ALA A 3 -2.12 7.60 8.58
C ALA A 3 -2.02 8.70 7.52
N LEU A 4 -1.50 9.88 7.86
CA LEU A 4 -1.37 10.99 6.90
C LEU A 4 -0.36 10.66 5.80
N PHE A 5 0.72 9.95 6.13
CA PHE A 5 1.72 9.50 5.18
C PHE A 5 1.15 8.44 4.21
N ASN A 6 0.40 7.48 4.73
CA ASN A 6 -0.28 6.48 3.91
C ASN A 6 -1.37 7.11 3.02
N LEU A 7 -2.11 8.10 3.53
CA LEU A 7 -3.07 8.86 2.74
C LEU A 7 -2.39 9.62 1.59
N GLY A 8 -1.28 10.31 1.87
CA GLY A 8 -0.50 10.99 0.84
C GLY A 8 0.00 10.02 -0.24
N THR A 9 0.44 8.83 0.17
CA THR A 9 0.84 7.76 -0.76
C THR A 9 -0.33 7.27 -1.61
N ALA A 10 -1.52 7.07 -1.01
CA ALA A 10 -2.73 6.67 -1.73
C ALA A 10 -3.16 7.73 -2.76
N VAL A 11 -3.09 9.01 -2.39
CA VAL A 11 -3.40 10.13 -3.29
C VAL A 11 -2.40 10.19 -4.44
N ALA A 12 -1.10 9.97 -4.21
CA ALA A 12 -0.13 9.89 -5.30
C ALA A 12 -0.41 8.69 -6.23
N ALA A 13 -0.68 7.51 -5.66
CA ALA A 13 -0.93 6.28 -6.41
C ALA A 13 -2.14 6.41 -7.34
N VAL A 14 -3.25 6.98 -6.87
CA VAL A 14 -4.47 7.14 -7.71
C VAL A 14 -4.27 8.12 -8.87
N GLN A 15 -3.30 9.03 -8.79
CA GLN A 15 -2.99 9.97 -9.88
C GLN A 15 -2.02 9.37 -10.92
N CYS A 16 -1.21 8.38 -10.54
CA CYS A 16 -0.11 7.88 -11.37
C CYS A 16 -0.30 6.47 -11.92
N LEU A 17 -1.11 5.63 -11.27
CA LEU A 17 -1.30 4.24 -11.68
C LEU A 17 -2.51 4.06 -12.59
N ALA A 18 -2.48 2.99 -13.39
CA ALA A 18 -3.64 2.58 -14.16
C ALA A 18 -4.80 2.17 -13.24
N ASN A 19 -6.02 2.15 -13.78
CA ASN A 19 -7.18 1.68 -13.05
C ASN A 19 -7.03 0.20 -12.69
N ASP A 20 -6.88 -0.08 -11.40
CA ASP A 20 -6.80 -1.42 -10.80
C ASP A 20 -7.00 -1.25 -9.27
N ILE A 21 -6.88 -2.33 -8.50
CA ILE A 21 -7.01 -2.30 -7.03
C ILE A 21 -5.63 -2.42 -6.38
N TYR A 22 -5.30 -1.43 -5.55
CA TYR A 22 -4.00 -1.33 -4.89
C TYR A 22 -4.12 -1.11 -3.38
N ILE A 23 -3.09 -1.54 -2.65
CA ILE A 23 -2.90 -1.26 -1.23
C ILE A 23 -1.65 -0.42 -1.06
N THR A 24 -1.76 0.72 -0.37
CA THR A 24 -0.62 1.58 -0.02
C THR A 24 -0.33 1.52 1.47
N MET A 25 0.88 1.15 1.84
CA MET A 25 1.30 1.10 3.24
C MET A 25 2.80 1.34 3.36
N ASN A 26 3.21 2.19 4.29
CA ASN A 26 4.62 2.49 4.59
C ASN A 26 5.42 2.90 3.34
N GLY A 27 4.79 3.69 2.45
CA GLY A 27 5.43 4.23 1.25
C GLY A 27 5.58 3.23 0.09
N LYS A 28 5.05 2.01 0.24
CA LYS A 28 4.99 1.00 -0.82
C LYS A 28 3.58 0.93 -1.41
N VAL A 29 3.51 0.51 -2.67
CA VAL A 29 2.25 0.21 -3.36
C VAL A 29 2.27 -1.24 -3.80
N PHE A 30 1.22 -1.97 -3.47
CA PHE A 30 1.05 -3.37 -3.84
C PHE A 30 -0.24 -3.55 -4.64
N LYS A 31 -0.26 -4.54 -5.55
CA LYS A 31 -1.54 -5.03 -6.05
C LYS A 31 -2.27 -5.79 -4.94
N TRP A 32 -3.59 -5.68 -4.92
CA TRP A 32 -4.42 -6.29 -3.87
C TRP A 32 -4.26 -7.81 -3.77
N ASP A 33 -3.91 -8.47 -4.88
CA ASP A 33 -3.73 -9.92 -5.02
C ASP A 33 -2.27 -10.37 -4.85
N GLN A 34 -1.34 -9.44 -4.62
CA GLN A 34 0.10 -9.70 -4.52
C GLN A 34 0.68 -9.16 -3.19
N VAL A 35 -0.12 -9.18 -2.12
CA VAL A 35 0.28 -8.65 -0.83
C VAL A 35 -0.29 -9.45 0.34
N GLU A 36 0.54 -9.65 1.35
CA GLU A 36 0.16 -10.26 2.62
C GLU A 36 0.58 -9.36 3.79
N LYS A 37 -0.17 -9.42 4.90
CA LYS A 37 0.23 -8.78 6.16
C LYS A 37 1.03 -9.77 7.00
N ASN A 38 2.33 -9.53 7.09
CA ASN A 38 3.19 -10.18 8.05
C ASN A 38 2.84 -9.71 9.47
N ARG A 39 2.15 -10.55 10.22
CA ARG A 39 1.66 -10.18 11.56
C ARG A 39 2.73 -10.21 12.63
N SER A 40 3.78 -11.02 12.47
CA SER A 40 4.90 -11.05 13.41
C SER A 40 5.72 -9.76 13.32
N GLU A 41 5.99 -9.28 12.11
CA GLU A 41 6.77 -8.06 11.86
C GLU A 41 5.89 -6.80 11.82
N GLY A 42 4.56 -6.96 11.72
CA GLY A 42 3.62 -5.85 11.66
C GLY A 42 3.64 -5.06 10.34
N VAL A 43 4.17 -5.65 9.26
CA VAL A 43 4.35 -5.00 7.95
C VAL A 43 3.54 -5.69 6.84
N PHE A 44 3.35 -4.99 5.72
CA PHE A 44 2.87 -5.59 4.48
C PHE A 44 4.04 -5.95 3.58
N GLU A 45 3.98 -7.13 2.98
CA GLU A 45 5.01 -7.68 2.09
C GLU A 45 4.38 -8.33 0.86
N SER A 46 5.18 -8.53 -0.18
CA SER A 46 4.74 -9.22 -1.39
C SER A 46 4.45 -10.69 -1.08
N ALA A 47 3.26 -11.15 -1.49
CA ALA A 47 2.85 -12.56 -1.41
C ALA A 47 3.56 -13.42 -2.46
#